data_AF-A0A8T6Q3C8-F1
#
_entry.id   AF-A0A8T6Q3C8-F1
#
_cell.length_a   1.000
_cell.length_b   1.000
_cell.length_c   1.000
_cell.angle_alpha   90.00
_cell.angle_beta   90.00
_cell.angle_gamma   90.00
#
_symmetry.space_group_name_H-M   'P 1'
#
loop_
_entity.id
_entity.type
_entity.pdbx_description
1 polymer ?
#
loop_
_entity_poly.entity_id
_entity_poly.type
_entity_poly.pdbx_seq_one_letter_code
_entity_poly.pdbx_strand_id
1 'polypeptide(L)'
;MMALLLEPLQFTFMSHALLISLVVSIPCALLSVFLVLKGWALMGDAMSHAVFPGIVLAWILGLPLATGAFIAGVFCAVATDSLKDNSLI
;
A
#
# COMPACT_ATOMS: atom_id res chain seq x y z
N MET A 1 31.43 6.42 21.74
CA MET A 1 30.72 5.15 21.51
C MET A 1 29.23 5.36 21.21
N MET A 2 28.46 6.06 22.06
CA MET A 2 27.01 6.30 21.84
C MET A 2 26.69 7.29 20.69
N ALA A 3 27.61 8.17 20.31
CA ALA A 3 27.40 9.18 19.26
C ALA A 3 27.34 8.59 17.84
N LEU A 4 28.14 7.56 17.56
CA LEU A 4 28.23 6.91 16.23
C LEU A 4 26.92 6.17 15.87
N LEU A 5 26.15 5.74 16.89
CA LEU A 5 24.83 5.13 16.73
C LEU A 5 23.70 6.14 16.51
N LEU A 6 23.84 7.39 16.99
CA LEU A 6 22.84 8.45 16.82
C LEU A 6 23.09 9.33 15.60
N GLU A 7 24.29 9.29 15.02
CA GLU A 7 24.68 10.01 13.81
C GLU A 7 23.74 9.79 12.59
N PRO A 8 23.30 8.55 12.27
CA PRO A 8 22.36 8.33 11.17
C PRO A 8 20.92 8.80 11.50
N LEU A 9 20.54 8.87 12.78
CA LEU A 9 19.22 9.38 13.20
C LEU A 9 19.10 10.91 13.16
N GLN A 10 20.22 11.62 13.01
CA GLN A 10 20.24 13.07 12.86
C GLN A 10 19.87 13.52 11.45
N PHE A 11 19.92 12.63 10.45
CA PHE A 11 19.45 12.94 9.11
C PHE A 11 17.93 13.11 9.12
N THR A 12 17.45 14.28 8.70
CA THR A 12 16.02 14.60 8.59
C THR A 12 15.25 13.56 7.75
N PHE A 13 15.91 12.97 6.75
CA PHE A 13 15.35 11.87 5.96
C PHE A 13 14.99 10.64 6.81
N MET A 14 15.88 10.24 7.72
CA MET A 14 15.69 9.02 8.51
C MET A 14 14.62 9.22 9.59
N SER A 15 14.54 10.41 10.19
CA SER A 15 13.47 10.76 11.14
C SER A 15 12.10 10.88 10.46
N HIS A 16 12.02 11.48 9.27
CA HIS A 16 10.77 11.51 8.50
C HIS A 16 10.33 10.10 8.08
N ALA A 17 11.25 9.26 7.61
CA ALA A 17 10.93 7.87 7.25
C ALA A 17 10.41 7.06 8.45
N LEU A 18 10.99 7.24 9.65
CA LEU A 18 10.51 6.63 10.89
C LEU A 18 9.12 7.14 11.28
N LEU A 19 8.87 8.45 11.21
CA LEU A 19 7.56 9.01 11.50
C LEU A 19 6.49 8.50 10.54
N ILE A 20 6.78 8.51 9.23
CA ILE A 20 5.85 8.05 8.20
C ILE A 20 5.56 6.55 8.38
N SER A 21 6.58 5.72 8.58
CA SER A 21 6.40 4.27 8.77
C SER A 21 5.60 3.96 10.04
N LEU A 22 5.80 4.71 11.12
CA LEU A 22 5.02 4.57 12.36
C LEU A 22 3.55 4.91 12.13
N VAL A 23 3.25 6.02 11.45
CA VAL A 23 1.88 6.41 11.11
C VAL A 23 1.22 5.40 10.16
N VAL A 24 1.94 4.87 9.18
CA VAL A 24 1.45 3.89 8.20
C VAL A 24 1.26 2.49 8.81
N SER A 25 2.01 2.14 9.85
CA SER A 25 1.90 0.83 10.51
C SER A 25 0.51 0.58 11.13
N ILE A 26 -0.14 1.63 11.63
CA ILE A 26 -1.46 1.56 12.28
C ILE A 26 -2.54 1.09 11.29
N PRO A 27 -2.79 1.77 10.16
CA PRO A 27 -3.78 1.29 9.19
C PRO A 27 -3.36 -0.05 8.56
N CYS A 28 -2.06 -0.30 8.35
CA CYS A 28 -1.58 -1.56 7.79
C CYS A 28 -1.92 -2.76 8.70
N ALA A 29 -1.69 -2.65 10.01
CA ALA A 29 -2.02 -3.69 10.97
C ALA A 29 -3.52 -3.96 11.06
N LEU A 30 -4.34 -2.89 11.11
CA LEU A 30 -5.81 -3.00 11.13
C LEU A 30 -6.34 -3.69 9.87
N LEU A 31 -5.85 -3.28 8.69
CA LEU A 31 -6.27 -3.83 7.41
C LEU A 31 -5.84 -5.29 7.27
N SER A 32 -4.65 -5.66 7.74
CA SER A 32 -4.16 -7.06 7.74
C SER A 32 -5.08 -7.99 8.54
N VAL A 33 -5.45 -7.62 9.78
CA VAL A 33 -6.35 -8.43 10.61
C VAL A 33 -7.73 -8.57 9.96
N PHE A 34 -8.24 -7.49 9.37
CA PHE A 34 -9.52 -7.51 8.66
C PHE A 34 -9.51 -8.47 7.46
N LEU A 35 -8.44 -8.44 6.65
CA LEU A 35 -8.29 -9.34 5.49
C LEU A 35 -8.20 -10.81 5.90
N VAL A 36 -7.54 -11.12 7.03
CA VAL A 36 -7.46 -12.48 7.57
C VAL A 36 -8.83 -12.98 8.02
N LEU A 37 -9.61 -12.16 8.74
CA LEU A 37 -10.97 -12.51 9.17
C LEU A 37 -11.94 -12.72 8.00
N LYS A 38 -11.76 -11.99 6.89
CA LYS A 38 -12.53 -12.18 5.63
C LYS A 38 -12.08 -13.38 4.79
N GLY A 39 -11.02 -14.10 5.20
CA GLY A 39 -10.47 -15.24 4.46
C GLY A 39 -9.81 -14.86 3.14
N TRP A 40 -9.42 -13.58 2.98
CA TRP A 40 -8.87 -13.00 1.75
C TRP A 40 -7.33 -12.94 1.79
N ALA A 41 -6.69 -14.04 2.21
CA ALA A 41 -5.24 -14.09 2.42
C ALA A 41 -4.41 -13.81 1.15
N LEU A 42 -4.97 -14.05 -0.05
CA LEU A 42 -4.32 -13.83 -1.35
C LEU A 42 -4.63 -12.46 -1.99
N MET A 43 -5.53 -11.67 -1.41
CA MET A 43 -5.95 -10.40 -1.98
C MET A 43 -4.82 -9.36 -2.01
N GLY A 44 -3.93 -9.39 -1.02
CA GLY A 44 -2.79 -8.47 -0.92
C GLY A 44 -1.75 -8.65 -2.03
N ASP A 45 -1.55 -9.90 -2.47
CA ASP A 45 -0.63 -10.23 -3.57
C ASP A 45 -1.19 -9.73 -4.92
N ALA A 46 -2.47 -9.98 -5.17
CA ALA A 46 -3.17 -9.50 -6.36
C ALA A 46 -3.22 -7.96 -6.45
N MET A 47 -3.50 -7.28 -5.34
CA MET A 47 -3.50 -5.81 -5.27
C MET A 47 -2.13 -5.22 -5.58
N SER A 48 -1.04 -5.84 -5.11
CA SER A 48 0.33 -5.36 -5.38
C SER A 48 0.67 -5.40 -6.87
N HIS A 49 0.27 -6.47 -7.56
CA HIS A 49 0.47 -6.62 -9.00
C HIS A 49 -0.44 -5.72 -9.85
N ALA A 50 -1.64 -5.38 -9.37
CA ALA A 50 -2.56 -4.48 -10.07
C ALA A 50 -2.22 -2.99 -9.87
N VAL A 51 -1.66 -2.61 -8.72
CA VAL A 51 -1.33 -1.21 -8.43
C VAL A 51 -0.05 -0.76 -9.14
N PHE A 52 0.96 -1.64 -9.29
CA PHE A 52 2.22 -1.32 -9.99
C PHE A 52 2.02 -0.74 -11.41
N PRO A 53 1.25 -1.36 -12.33
CA PRO A 53 1.00 -0.79 -13.65
C PRO A 53 0.21 0.52 -13.60
N GLY A 54 -0.68 0.70 -12.60
CA GLY A 54 -1.42 1.94 -12.40
C GLY A 54 -0.54 3.15 -12.08
N ILE A 55 0.50 2.95 -11.27
CA ILE A 55 1.50 3.98 -10.96
C ILE A 55 2.30 4.35 -12.21
N VAL A 56 2.70 3.36 -13.01
CA VAL A 56 3.45 3.57 -14.25
C VAL A 56 2.61 4.36 -15.26
N LEU A 57 1.33 4.03 -15.43
CA LEU A 57 0.43 4.76 -16.32
C LEU A 57 0.26 6.23 -15.86
N ALA A 58 0.10 6.48 -14.57
CA ALA A 58 0.00 7.84 -14.05
C ALA A 58 1.28 8.65 -14.21
N TRP A 59 2.46 8.00 -14.11
CA TRP A 59 3.74 8.61 -14.41
C TRP A 59 3.85 9.06 -15.87
N ILE A 60 3.39 8.24 -16.82
CA ILE A 60 3.37 8.58 -18.26
C ILE A 60 2.43 9.77 -18.55
N LEU A 61 1.30 9.84 -17.84
CA LEU A 61 0.31 10.91 -17.98
C LEU A 61 0.71 12.23 -17.28
N GLY A 62 1.83 12.26 -16.55
CA GLY A 62 2.28 13.45 -15.81
C GLY A 62 1.39 13.84 -14.64
N LEU A 63 0.54 12.91 -14.17
CA LEU A 63 -0.38 13.11 -13.07
C LEU A 63 0.28 12.77 -11.72
N PRO A 64 -0.23 13.29 -10.58
CA PRO A 64 0.29 12.95 -9.27
C PRO A 64 0.19 11.43 -9.03
N LEU A 65 1.32 10.80 -8.72
CA LEU A 65 1.46 9.35 -8.51
C LEU A 65 0.43 8.78 -7.53
N ALA A 66 0.08 9.56 -6.51
CA ALA A 66 -0.94 9.21 -5.52
C ALA A 66 -2.32 8.98 -6.16
N THR A 67 -2.70 9.77 -7.16
CA THR A 67 -3.98 9.60 -7.86
C THR A 67 -4.00 8.35 -8.74
N GLY A 68 -2.87 8.05 -9.40
CA GLY A 68 -2.70 6.83 -10.17
C GLY A 68 -2.81 5.56 -9.33
N ALA A 69 -2.08 5.53 -8.22
CA ALA A 69 -2.12 4.43 -7.26
C ALA A 69 -3.53 4.23 -6.68
N PHE A 70 -4.21 5.33 -6.35
CA PHE A 70 -5.55 5.28 -5.75
C PHE A 70 -6.60 4.77 -6.74
N ILE A 71 -6.61 5.27 -7.98
CA ILE A 71 -7.56 4.85 -9.01
C ILE A 71 -7.36 3.38 -9.37
N ALA A 72 -6.11 2.94 -9.56
CA ALA A 72 -5.81 1.55 -9.86
C ALA A 72 -6.15 0.60 -8.70
N GLY A 73 -5.91 1.02 -7.45
CA GLY A 73 -6.29 0.26 -6.26
C GLY A 73 -7.81 0.10 -6.12
N VAL A 74 -8.57 1.18 -6.31
CA VAL A 74 -10.05 1.13 -6.29
C VAL A 74 -10.59 0.27 -7.42
N PHE A 75 -10.03 0.42 -8.63
CA PHE A 75 -10.43 -0.41 -9.77
C PHE A 75 -10.18 -1.90 -9.51
N CYS A 76 -9.02 -2.26 -8.96
CA CYS A 76 -8.73 -3.65 -8.62
C CYS A 76 -9.66 -4.18 -7.52
N ALA A 77 -9.93 -3.40 -6.47
CA ALA A 77 -10.84 -3.80 -5.41
C ALA A 77 -12.25 -4.08 -5.94
N VAL A 78 -12.79 -3.19 -6.78
CA VAL A 78 -14.12 -3.35 -7.41
C VAL A 78 -14.14 -4.53 -8.39
N ALA A 79 -13.09 -4.71 -9.17
CA ALA A 79 -12.99 -5.83 -10.10
C ALA A 79 -12.98 -7.17 -9.36
N THR A 80 -12.23 -7.28 -8.26
CA THR A 80 -12.19 -8.51 -7.47
C THR A 80 -13.49 -8.75 -6.69
N ASP A 81 -14.15 -7.70 -6.20
CA ASP A 81 -15.47 -7.77 -5.56
C ASP A 81 -16.56 -8.22 -6.56
N SER A 82 -16.56 -7.66 -7.77
CA SER A 82 -17.46 -8.06 -8.86
C SER A 82 -17.24 -9.52 -9.31
N LEU A 83 -15.99 -9.98 -9.29
CA LEU A 83 -15.65 -11.38 -9.56
C LEU A 83 -16.10 -12.30 -8.42
N LYS A 84 -16.08 -11.83 -7.17
CA LYS A 84 -16.56 -12.55 -5.99
C LYS A 84 -18.08 -12.69 -6.01
N ASP A 85 -18.81 -11.65 -6.38
CA ASP A 85 -20.28 -11.66 -6.45
C ASP A 85 -20.83 -12.48 -7.63
N ASN A 86 -20.07 -12.62 -8.72
CA ASN A 86 -20.48 -13.38 -9.90
C ASN A 86 -19.95 -14.84 -9.90
N SER A 87 -19.17 -15.25 -8.90
CA SER A 87 -18.76 -16.65 -8.74
C SER A 87 -19.76 -17.38 -7.85
N LEU A 88 -20.66 -18.14 -8.48
CA LEU A 88 -21.54 -19.13 -7.85
C LEU A 88 -20.72 -20.30 -7.27
N ILE A 89 -19.90 -20.07 -6.24
CA ILE A 89 -19.29 -21.12 -5.39
C ILE A 89 -19.25 -20.65 -3.93
#